data_AF-A0A7K2XL55-F1
#
_entry.id   AF-A0A7K2XL55-F1
#
_cell.length_a   1.000
_cell.length_b   1.000
_cell.length_c   1.000
_cell.angle_alpha   90.00
_cell.angle_beta   90.00
_cell.angle_gamma   90.00
#
_symmetry.space_group_name_H-M   'P 1'
#
loop_
_entity.id
_entity.type
_entity.pdbx_description
1 polymer ?
#
loop_
_entity_poly.entity_id
_entity_poly.type
_entity_poly.pdbx_seq_one_letter_code
_entity_poly.pdbx_strand_id
1 'polypeptide(L)'
;MGVSLAKGGNVSLSKEAPGLTAVVVGLGWDVRTTTGADYDLDASALLLNEAGKVVSDRHFVFYNNLTSPDGSVEHTGDNLTGEGDGDDESIKVGLSAVPAGIQRIVFPVSIHDAANRGQSFGQVRNAFIRVVNQADGAELARYDLSEDAATETAMV
;
A
#
# COMPACT_ATOMS: atom_id res chain seq x y z
N MET A 1 -0.69 1.74 19.73
CA MET A 1 -0.86 0.30 19.42
C MET A 1 -1.80 0.29 18.23
N GLY A 2 -1.28 0.06 17.02
CA GLY A 2 -2.10 0.03 15.82
C GLY A 2 -3.01 -1.20 15.81
N VAL A 3 -4.12 -1.09 15.07
CA VAL A 3 -5.05 -2.20 14.91
C VAL A 3 -4.47 -3.18 13.89
N SER A 4 -4.23 -4.43 14.29
CA SER A 4 -3.93 -5.51 13.35
C SER A 4 -5.21 -5.91 12.62
N LEU A 5 -5.23 -5.74 11.30
CA LEU A 5 -6.29 -6.21 10.42
C LEU A 5 -5.98 -7.63 9.95
N ALA A 6 -7.03 -8.45 9.91
CA ALA A 6 -7.04 -9.74 9.23
C ALA A 6 -7.76 -9.61 7.88
N LYS A 7 -7.64 -10.60 7.00
CA LYS A 7 -8.31 -10.62 5.69
C LYS A 7 -9.81 -10.31 5.81
N GLY A 8 -10.26 -9.25 5.14
CA GLY A 8 -11.65 -8.79 5.17
C GLY A 8 -12.04 -7.99 6.41
N GLY A 9 -11.07 -7.65 7.28
CA GLY A 9 -11.27 -6.74 8.39
C GLY A 9 -11.49 -5.29 7.92
N ASN A 10 -12.33 -4.56 8.63
CA ASN A 10 -12.53 -3.13 8.40
C ASN A 10 -12.14 -2.35 9.65
N VAL A 11 -11.25 -1.37 9.49
CA VAL A 11 -10.92 -0.41 10.54
C VAL A 11 -11.55 0.94 10.19
N SER A 12 -12.13 1.60 11.19
CA SER A 12 -12.66 2.95 11.01
C SER A 12 -11.57 3.97 11.36
N LEU A 13 -10.85 4.46 10.35
CA LEU A 13 -9.80 5.47 10.53
C LEU A 13 -10.32 6.74 11.23
N SER A 14 -11.58 7.10 11.00
CA SER A 14 -12.25 8.23 11.65
C SER A 14 -12.51 8.05 13.16
N LYS A 15 -12.48 6.81 13.67
CA LYS A 15 -12.53 6.55 15.12
C LYS A 15 -11.15 6.65 15.76
N GLU A 16 -10.12 6.18 15.05
CA GLU A 16 -8.73 6.19 15.52
C GLU A 16 -8.16 7.61 15.52
N ALA A 17 -8.48 8.40 14.48
CA ALA A 17 -8.00 9.77 14.31
C ALA A 17 -9.12 10.70 13.80
N PRO A 18 -9.90 11.33 14.70
CA PRO A 18 -10.90 12.31 14.31
C PRO A 18 -10.23 13.53 13.67
N GLY A 19 -10.50 13.76 12.38
CA GLY A 19 -9.89 14.85 11.61
C GLY A 19 -8.67 14.46 10.78
N LEU A 20 -8.54 13.19 10.42
CA LEU A 20 -7.49 12.68 9.53
C LEU A 20 -7.38 13.52 8.23
N THR A 21 -6.28 14.27 8.10
CA THR A 21 -6.01 15.12 6.93
C THR A 21 -5.12 14.44 5.90
N ALA A 22 -4.18 13.62 6.39
CA ALA A 22 -3.27 12.86 5.56
C ALA A 22 -2.84 11.56 6.27
N VAL A 23 -2.64 10.51 5.48
CA VAL A 23 -2.14 9.21 5.94
C VAL A 23 -0.93 8.82 5.11
N VAL A 24 -0.09 7.96 5.67
CA VAL A 24 0.98 7.31 4.93
C VAL A 24 0.73 5.82 5.01
N VAL A 25 0.67 5.17 3.86
CA VAL A 25 0.63 3.72 3.75
C VAL A 25 2.06 3.25 3.56
N GLY A 26 2.62 2.54 4.52
CA GLY A 26 3.94 1.94 4.45
C GLY A 26 3.82 0.47 4.09
N LEU A 27 4.64 0.01 3.14
CA LEU A 27 4.81 -1.39 2.79
C LEU A 27 6.25 -1.77 3.11
N GLY A 28 6.45 -2.86 3.85
CA GLY A 28 7.78 -3.37 4.18
C GLY A 28 7.84 -4.87 3.97
N TRP A 29 8.99 -5.36 3.51
CA TRP A 29 9.26 -6.79 3.34
C TRP A 29 10.76 -7.10 3.37
N ASP A 30 11.11 -8.32 3.80
CA ASP A 30 12.51 -8.73 3.81
C ASP A 30 12.98 -9.14 2.41
N VAL A 31 14.22 -8.71 2.11
CA VAL A 31 14.98 -9.21 0.96
C VAL A 31 15.05 -10.73 0.94
N ARG A 32 15.15 -11.27 -0.27
CA ARG A 32 15.29 -12.70 -0.46
C ARG A 32 16.66 -13.19 0.02
N THR A 33 16.67 -14.13 0.96
CA THR A 33 17.91 -14.72 1.50
C THR A 33 18.41 -15.94 0.71
N THR A 34 17.70 -16.34 -0.35
CA THR A 34 18.02 -17.52 -1.18
C THR A 34 18.37 -17.13 -2.60
N THR A 35 19.03 -18.01 -3.35
CA THR A 35 19.51 -17.74 -4.71
C THR A 35 18.37 -17.58 -5.73
N GLY A 36 18.42 -16.52 -6.55
CA GLY A 36 17.52 -16.24 -7.69
C GLY A 36 17.02 -14.79 -7.66
N ALA A 37 15.91 -14.49 -8.33
CA ALA A 37 15.38 -13.12 -8.43
C ALA A 37 14.89 -12.59 -7.07
N ASP A 38 15.11 -11.29 -6.84
CA ASP A 38 14.66 -10.55 -5.68
C ASP A 38 13.13 -10.46 -5.63
N TYR A 39 12.61 -10.17 -4.44
CA TYR A 39 11.19 -9.89 -4.23
C TYR A 39 10.94 -8.42 -4.46
N ASP A 40 10.14 -8.15 -5.47
CA ASP A 40 9.79 -6.84 -5.95
C ASP A 40 8.30 -6.68 -5.69
N LEU A 41 7.95 -5.97 -4.63
CA LEU A 41 6.56 -5.73 -4.24
C LEU A 41 6.20 -4.30 -4.60
N ASP A 42 5.23 -4.17 -5.48
CA ASP A 42 4.66 -2.90 -5.89
C ASP A 42 3.40 -2.62 -5.06
N ALA A 43 3.37 -1.53 -4.29
CA ALA A 43 2.11 -0.93 -3.87
C ALA A 43 1.65 0.08 -4.93
N SER A 44 0.33 0.18 -5.08
CA SER A 44 -0.26 1.20 -5.93
C SER A 44 -1.49 1.77 -5.25
N ALA A 45 -1.97 2.91 -5.75
CA ALA A 45 -3.14 3.59 -5.24
C ALA A 45 -4.08 3.97 -6.38
N LEU A 46 -5.32 3.52 -6.27
CA LEU A 46 -6.40 3.75 -7.22
C LEU A 46 -7.42 4.70 -6.58
N LEU A 47 -7.56 5.91 -7.11
CA LEU A 47 -8.61 6.82 -6.68
C LEU A 47 -9.88 6.56 -7.48
N LEU A 48 -10.88 6.01 -6.80
CA LEU A 48 -12.17 5.62 -7.37
C LEU A 48 -13.25 6.66 -7.09
N ASN A 49 -14.07 6.92 -8.10
CA ASN A 49 -15.29 7.71 -7.95
C ASN A 49 -16.42 6.93 -7.26
N GLU A 50 -17.58 7.58 -7.12
CA GLU A 50 -18.82 6.97 -6.58
C GLU A 50 -19.19 5.65 -7.27
N ALA A 51 -19.00 5.57 -8.59
CA ALA A 51 -19.28 4.39 -9.40
C ALA A 51 -18.22 3.27 -9.25
N GLY A 52 -17.19 3.47 -8.41
CA GLY A 52 -16.12 2.48 -8.20
C GLY A 52 -15.16 2.37 -9.38
N LYS A 53 -15.08 3.40 -10.23
CA LYS A 53 -14.13 3.46 -11.34
C LYS A 53 -13.06 4.52 -11.09
N VAL A 54 -11.85 4.25 -11.57
CA VAL A 54 -10.79 5.27 -11.60
C VAL A 54 -11.27 6.49 -12.38
N VAL A 55 -11.07 7.68 -11.83
CA VAL A 55 -11.51 8.92 -12.49
C VAL A 55 -10.76 9.16 -13.79
N SER A 56 -9.49 8.76 -13.84
CA SER A 56 -8.65 8.77 -15.05
C SER A 56 -7.46 7.85 -14.83
N ASP A 57 -6.80 7.41 -15.91
CA ASP A 57 -5.54 6.67 -15.86
C ASP A 57 -4.44 7.37 -15.03
N ARG A 58 -4.49 8.71 -14.94
CA ARG A 58 -3.58 9.50 -14.09
C ARG A 58 -3.88 9.41 -12.59
N HIS A 59 -5.10 9.00 -12.23
CA HIS A 59 -5.51 8.77 -10.85
C HIS A 59 -5.16 7.35 -10.38
N PHE A 60 -4.36 6.63 -11.16
CA PHE A 60 -3.66 5.44 -10.74
C PHE A 60 -2.22 5.80 -10.46
N VAL A 61 -1.84 5.75 -9.18
CA VAL A 61 -0.50 6.06 -8.68
C VAL A 61 0.24 4.76 -8.42
N PHE A 62 1.41 4.61 -9.02
CA PHE A 62 2.25 3.41 -8.98
C PHE A 62 3.69 3.81 -9.35
N TYR A 63 4.63 2.86 -9.40
CA TYR A 63 6.05 3.13 -9.67
C TYR A 63 6.31 4.05 -10.89
N ASN A 64 5.52 3.94 -11.96
CA ASN A 64 5.67 4.78 -13.17
C ASN A 64 4.92 6.12 -13.09
N ASN A 65 3.99 6.26 -12.16
CA ASN A 65 3.21 7.48 -11.94
C ASN A 65 3.21 7.84 -10.46
N LEU A 66 4.30 8.47 -10.02
CA LEU A 66 4.58 8.71 -8.59
C LEU A 66 3.62 9.69 -7.92
N THR A 67 2.78 10.43 -8.65
CA THR A 67 1.91 11.44 -8.04
C THR A 67 0.59 11.54 -8.79
N SER A 68 -0.51 11.65 -8.05
CA SER A 68 -1.81 11.93 -8.65
C SER A 68 -1.84 13.36 -9.20
N PRO A 69 -2.61 13.64 -10.27
CA PRO A 69 -2.72 14.99 -10.85
C PRO A 69 -3.29 16.02 -9.86
N ASP A 70 -4.04 15.55 -8.86
CA ASP A 70 -4.61 16.40 -7.80
C ASP A 70 -3.63 16.64 -6.65
N GLY A 71 -2.46 15.98 -6.65
CA GLY A 71 -1.48 16.04 -5.56
C GLY A 71 -1.97 15.38 -4.26
N SER A 72 -3.05 14.60 -4.34
CA SER A 72 -3.68 13.92 -3.21
C SER A 72 -2.97 12.63 -2.83
N VAL A 73 -2.25 12.00 -3.76
CA VAL A 73 -1.50 10.77 -3.51
C VAL A 73 -0.11 10.93 -4.09
N GLU A 74 0.91 10.64 -3.27
CA GLU A 74 2.33 10.70 -3.61
C GLU A 74 3.01 9.39 -3.20
N HIS A 75 3.62 8.74 -4.18
CA HIS A 75 4.46 7.58 -4.02
C HIS A 75 5.90 8.02 -3.75
N THR A 76 6.51 7.56 -2.66
CA THR A 76 7.85 8.04 -2.26
C THR A 76 9.00 7.42 -3.04
N GLY A 77 8.76 6.31 -3.72
CA GLY A 77 9.76 5.60 -4.52
C GLY A 77 9.47 4.12 -4.54
N ASP A 78 9.84 3.47 -5.63
CA ASP A 78 9.74 2.03 -5.84
C ASP A 78 11.01 1.35 -5.30
N ASN A 79 10.82 0.33 -4.46
CA ASN A 79 11.91 -0.49 -3.95
C ASN A 79 11.82 -1.89 -4.59
N LEU A 80 12.78 -2.21 -5.45
CA LEU A 80 12.77 -3.45 -6.24
C LEU A 80 13.29 -4.68 -5.48
N THR A 81 13.87 -4.48 -4.29
CA THR A 81 14.56 -5.55 -3.55
C THR A 81 14.02 -5.76 -2.15
N GLY A 82 13.41 -4.74 -1.53
CA GLY A 82 13.12 -4.71 -0.10
C GLY A 82 14.37 -4.44 0.75
N GLU A 83 15.39 -3.81 0.15
CA GLU A 83 16.62 -3.48 0.86
C GLU A 83 16.37 -2.25 1.75
N GLY A 84 16.05 -2.49 3.01
CA GLY A 84 15.69 -1.46 3.97
C GLY A 84 15.31 -2.06 5.32
N ASP A 85 15.31 -1.22 6.36
CA ASP A 85 14.79 -1.59 7.68
C ASP A 85 13.52 -0.74 7.90
N GLY A 86 12.35 -1.38 7.92
CA GLY A 86 11.06 -0.71 8.13
C GLY A 86 10.14 -0.70 6.90
N ASP A 87 9.70 0.49 6.49
CA ASP A 87 8.86 0.66 5.30
C ASP A 87 9.77 0.84 4.07
N ASP A 88 9.86 -0.19 3.24
CA ASP A 88 10.60 -0.16 1.98
C ASP A 88 9.96 0.78 0.97
N GLU A 89 8.62 0.81 0.97
CA GLU A 89 7.82 1.66 0.11
C GLU A 89 6.79 2.43 0.93
N SER A 90 6.49 3.65 0.51
CA SER A 90 5.49 4.48 1.19
C SER A 90 4.66 5.28 0.21
N ILE A 91 3.35 5.28 0.45
CA ILE A 91 2.37 6.06 -0.30
C ILE A 91 1.72 7.06 0.65
N LYS A 92 2.00 8.34 0.45
CA LYS A 92 1.35 9.42 1.19
C LYS A 92 0.04 9.77 0.51
N VAL A 93 -1.02 9.89 1.30
CA VAL A 93 -2.35 10.24 0.83
C VAL A 93 -2.88 11.41 1.64
N GLY A 94 -2.95 12.57 1.01
CA GLY A 94 -3.57 13.78 1.54
C GLY A 94 -5.08 13.78 1.27
N LEU A 95 -5.86 13.27 2.22
CA LEU A 95 -7.33 13.28 2.19
C LEU A 95 -7.91 14.68 2.02
N SER A 96 -7.26 15.71 2.57
CA SER A 96 -7.68 17.11 2.41
C SER A 96 -7.55 17.64 0.98
N ALA A 97 -6.65 17.07 0.17
CA ALA A 97 -6.44 17.44 -1.23
C ALA A 97 -7.25 16.56 -2.19
N VAL A 98 -7.91 15.51 -1.69
CA VAL A 98 -8.74 14.63 -2.50
C VAL A 98 -9.97 15.41 -2.99
N PRO A 99 -10.18 15.51 -4.32
CA PRO A 99 -11.34 16.21 -4.86
C PRO A 99 -12.62 15.43 -4.53
N ALA A 100 -13.74 16.16 -4.39
CA ALA A 100 -15.04 15.59 -4.02
C ALA A 100 -15.57 14.50 -4.98
N GLY A 101 -14.99 14.38 -6.19
CA GLY A 101 -15.31 13.31 -7.13
C GLY A 101 -14.76 11.93 -6.74
N ILE A 102 -13.78 11.87 -5.83
CA ILE A 102 -13.22 10.61 -5.32
C ILE A 102 -13.95 10.22 -4.05
N GLN A 103 -14.54 9.03 -4.06
CA GLN A 103 -15.27 8.48 -2.91
C GLN A 103 -14.46 7.41 -2.19
N ARG A 104 -13.55 6.72 -2.90
CA ARG A 104 -12.75 5.62 -2.34
C ARG A 104 -11.34 5.64 -2.90
N ILE A 105 -10.37 5.32 -2.05
CA ILE A 105 -8.99 5.10 -2.45
C ILE A 105 -8.66 3.66 -2.10
N VAL A 106 -8.14 2.93 -3.08
CA VAL A 106 -7.88 1.50 -2.97
C VAL A 106 -6.39 1.28 -3.18
N PHE A 107 -5.76 0.49 -2.31
CA PHE A 107 -4.33 0.26 -2.34
C PHE A 107 -4.04 -1.20 -2.70
N PRO A 108 -4.03 -1.56 -4.00
CA PRO A 108 -3.54 -2.87 -4.40
C PRO A 108 -2.04 -2.98 -4.10
N VAL A 109 -1.63 -4.14 -3.62
CA VAL A 109 -0.23 -4.54 -3.57
C VAL A 109 -0.06 -5.81 -4.39
N SER A 110 1.00 -5.87 -5.19
CA SER A 110 1.29 -7.00 -6.07
C SER A 110 2.77 -7.27 -6.16
N ILE A 111 3.13 -8.50 -6.46
CA ILE A 111 4.52 -8.88 -6.71
C ILE A 111 4.82 -8.72 -8.20
N HIS A 112 5.86 -7.96 -8.52
CA HIS A 112 6.32 -7.76 -9.87
C HIS A 112 6.77 -9.09 -10.50
N ASP A 113 6.25 -9.38 -11.70
CA ASP A 113 6.62 -10.56 -12.48
C ASP A 113 6.44 -11.91 -11.75
N ALA A 114 5.55 -11.95 -10.74
CA ALA A 114 5.32 -13.11 -9.87
C ALA A 114 5.07 -14.42 -10.63
N ALA A 115 4.33 -14.36 -11.74
CA ALA A 115 4.00 -15.53 -12.56
C ALA A 115 5.21 -16.12 -13.29
N ASN A 116 6.12 -15.27 -13.79
CA ASN A 116 7.34 -15.73 -14.47
C ASN A 116 8.42 -16.15 -13.45
N ARG A 117 8.49 -15.47 -12.30
CA ARG A 117 9.44 -15.78 -11.22
C ARG A 117 8.98 -16.90 -10.29
N GLY A 118 7.70 -17.31 -10.36
CA GLY A 118 7.10 -18.31 -9.47
C GLY A 118 7.08 -17.85 -8.00
N GLN A 119 6.91 -16.55 -7.79
CA GLN A 119 6.94 -15.90 -6.47
C GLN A 119 5.52 -15.68 -5.94
N SER A 120 5.37 -15.71 -4.63
CA SER A 120 4.12 -15.39 -3.92
C SER A 120 4.42 -14.75 -2.57
N PHE A 121 3.46 -14.07 -1.97
CA PHE A 121 3.69 -13.37 -0.69
C PHE A 121 4.14 -14.31 0.43
N GLY A 122 3.78 -15.60 0.37
CA GLY A 122 4.20 -16.60 1.37
C GLY A 122 5.68 -16.98 1.30
N GLN A 123 6.36 -16.64 0.20
CA GLN A 123 7.82 -16.81 0.08
C GLN A 123 8.58 -15.58 0.61
N VAL A 124 7.90 -14.44 0.69
CA VAL A 124 8.43 -13.19 1.20
C VAL A 124 8.34 -13.23 2.73
N ARG A 125 9.41 -12.81 3.41
CA ARG A 125 9.44 -12.79 4.87
C ARG A 125 9.10 -11.40 5.37
N ASN A 126 8.42 -11.34 6.52
CA ASN A 126 8.05 -10.08 7.17
C ASN A 126 7.39 -9.07 6.22
N ALA A 127 6.64 -9.55 5.23
CA ALA A 127 5.84 -8.68 4.37
C ALA A 127 4.64 -8.15 5.18
N PHE A 128 4.57 -6.85 5.37
CA PHE A 128 3.46 -6.17 6.03
C PHE A 128 3.13 -4.86 5.31
N ILE A 129 1.85 -4.49 5.35
CA ILE A 129 1.37 -3.17 4.96
C ILE A 129 0.75 -2.50 6.16
N ARG A 130 1.05 -1.23 6.38
CA ARG A 130 0.50 -0.46 7.50
C ARG A 130 0.05 0.91 7.05
N VAL A 131 -0.89 1.47 7.77
CA VAL A 131 -1.37 2.83 7.58
C VAL A 131 -1.07 3.62 8.83
N VAL A 132 -0.30 4.69 8.69
CA VAL A 132 0.06 5.60 9.76
C VAL A 132 -0.56 6.98 9.49
N ASN A 133 -0.93 7.69 10.54
CA ASN A 133 -1.36 9.07 10.42
C ASN A 133 -0.14 9.95 10.14
N GLN A 134 -0.17 10.75 9.07
CA GLN A 134 0.95 11.63 8.75
C GLN A 134 1.11 12.77 9.77
N ALA A 135 0.03 13.16 10.46
CA ALA A 135 0.04 14.30 11.38
C ALA A 135 0.81 14.02 12.68
N ASP A 136 0.68 12.81 13.23
CA ASP A 136 1.28 12.45 14.52
C ASP A 136 2.16 11.19 14.48
N GLY A 137 2.14 10.45 13.36
CA GLY A 137 2.90 9.21 13.19
C GLY A 137 2.27 7.98 13.84
N ALA A 138 1.07 8.06 14.42
CA ALA A 138 0.39 6.90 14.96
C ALA A 138 0.05 5.88 13.87
N GLU A 139 0.46 4.64 14.10
CA GLU A 139 -0.02 3.50 13.34
C GLU A 139 -1.52 3.30 13.63
N LEU A 140 -2.34 3.50 12.60
CA LEU A 140 -3.78 3.33 12.64
C LEU A 140 -4.14 1.87 12.39
N ALA A 141 -3.41 1.25 11.48
CA ALA A 141 -3.72 -0.06 10.92
C ALA A 141 -2.45 -0.77 10.48
N ARG A 142 -2.40 -2.08 10.66
CA ARG A 142 -1.34 -2.94 10.14
C ARG A 142 -1.96 -4.24 9.64
N TYR A 143 -1.44 -4.76 8.54
CA TYR A 143 -1.87 -6.01 7.93
C TYR A 143 -0.63 -6.80 7.53
N ASP A 144 -0.54 -8.05 7.97
CA ASP A 144 0.59 -8.92 7.68
C ASP A 144 0.29 -9.79 6.44
N LEU A 145 0.99 -9.51 5.34
CA LEU A 145 0.83 -10.17 4.04
C LEU A 145 1.33 -11.62 4.07
N SER A 146 2.38 -11.86 4.85
CA SER A 146 3.09 -13.14 4.88
C SER A 146 2.20 -14.31 5.33
N GLU A 147 1.26 -14.07 6.24
CA GLU A 147 0.38 -15.11 6.81
C GLU A 147 -0.92 -15.29 6.00
N ASP A 148 -1.60 -14.19 5.65
CA ASP A 148 -2.93 -14.25 5.03
C ASP A 148 -2.89 -14.38 3.49
N ALA A 149 -1.78 -14.02 2.84
CA ALA A 149 -1.66 -13.93 1.38
C ALA A 149 -0.71 -14.98 0.78
N ALA A 150 -0.39 -16.05 1.51
CA ALA A 150 0.75 -16.91 1.19
C ALA A 150 0.77 -17.45 -0.27
N THR A 151 -0.40 -17.75 -0.84
CA THR A 151 -0.56 -18.24 -2.22
C THR A 151 -0.91 -17.16 -3.25
N GLU A 152 -1.18 -15.94 -2.80
CA GLU A 152 -1.59 -14.85 -3.67
C GLU A 152 -0.37 -14.12 -4.21
N THR A 153 -0.52 -13.51 -5.38
CA THR A 153 0.49 -12.65 -6.01
C THR A 153 0.08 -11.19 -6.06
N ALA A 154 -1.20 -10.90 -5.76
CA ALA A 154 -1.76 -9.57 -5.68
C ALA A 154 -2.92 -9.54 -4.68
N MET A 155 -3.07 -8.46 -3.93
CA MET A 155 -4.21 -8.22 -3.05
C MET A 155 -4.55 -6.74 -2.94
N VAL A 156 -5.68 -6.43 -2.30
CA VAL A 156 -6.28 -5.11 -2.12
C VAL A 156 -6.79 -4.97 -0.71
#